data_AF-A0A250F3C4-F1
#
_entry.id   AF-A0A250F3C4-F1
#
_cell.length_a   1.000
_cell.length_b   1.000
_cell.length_c   1.000
_cell.angle_alpha   90.00
_cell.angle_beta   90.00
_cell.angle_gamma   90.00
#
_symmetry.space_group_name_H-M   'P 1'
#
loop_
_entity.id
_entity.type
_entity.pdbx_description
1 polymer ?
#
loop_
_entity_poly.entity_id
_entity_poly.type
_entity_poly.pdbx_seq_one_letter_code
_entity_poly.pdbx_strand_id
1 'polypeptide(L)' 'MIQAQTISVTLKNEIQQRIDDTVIANLHLKTNTPQRTIINWLKDSSDRLTHYSFLIALSEVFNLPVEKLIDIHRS' A
#
# COMPACT_ATOMS: atom_id res chain seq x y z
N MET A 1 11.68 -28.58 9.85
CA MET A 1 10.90 -27.80 8.88
C MET A 1 10.73 -26.41 9.45
N ILE A 2 11.27 -25.38 8.80
CA ILE A 2 11.01 -23.99 9.21
C ILE A 2 9.62 -23.67 8.65
N GLN A 3 8.64 -23.41 9.52
CA GLN A 3 7.36 -22.87 9.07
C GLN A 3 7.64 -21.45 8.52
N ALA A 4 7.41 -21.26 7.22
CA ALA A 4 7.47 -19.93 6.64
C ALA A 4 6.29 -19.13 7.18
N GLN A 5 6.57 -18.13 8.02
CA GLN A 5 5.55 -17.16 8.42
C GLN A 5 5.15 -16.37 7.19
N THR A 6 3.85 -16.33 6.89
CA THR A 6 3.33 -15.51 5.81
C THR A 6 2.98 -14.15 6.39
N ILE A 7 3.63 -13.11 5.89
CA ILE A 7 3.30 -11.72 6.24
C ILE A 7 2.40 -11.18 5.14
N SER A 8 1.18 -10.79 5.49
CA SER A 8 0.28 -10.05 4.60
C SER A 8 0.13 -8.61 5.10
N VAL A 9 0.14 -7.66 4.18
CA VAL A 9 -0.04 -6.24 4.47
C VAL A 9 -1.25 -5.74 3.72
N THR A 10 -2.22 -5.17 4.45
CA THR A 10 -3.43 -4.59 3.88
C THR A 10 -3.51 -3.11 4.21
N LEU A 11 -4.15 -2.32 3.35
CA LEU A 11 -4.42 -0.92 3.65
C LEU A 11 -5.55 -0.82 4.68
N LYS A 12 -5.40 0.03 5.71
CA LYS A 12 -6.46 0.28 6.68
C LYS A 12 -7.71 0.86 5.99
N ASN A 13 -8.90 0.49 6.46
CA ASN A 13 -10.17 0.88 5.83
C ASN A 13 -10.35 2.40 5.72
N GLU A 14 -9.96 3.16 6.75
CA GLU A 14 -10.03 4.62 6.75
C GLU A 14 -9.12 5.27 5.70
N ILE A 15 -8.03 4.59 5.32
CA ILE A 15 -7.14 5.05 4.25
C ILE A 15 -7.71 4.67 2.89
N GLN A 16 -8.32 3.48 2.77
CA GLN A 16 -8.97 3.05 1.52
C GLN A 16 -10.07 4.04 1.09
N GLN A 17 -10.84 4.56 2.04
CA GLN A 17 -11.89 5.56 1.78
C GLN A 17 -11.35 6.92 1.32
N ARG A 18 -10.06 7.19 1.53
CA ARG A 18 -9.38 8.43 1.13
C ARG A 18 -8.61 8.27 -0.19
N ILE A 19 -8.67 7.10 -0.83
CA ILE A 19 -8.06 6.89 -2.15
C ILE A 19 -8.95 7.54 -3.22
N ASP A 20 -8.42 8.58 -3.85
CA ASP A 20 -9.00 9.25 -5.01
C ASP A 20 -8.00 9.32 -6.16
N ASP A 21 -8.43 9.85 -7.32
CA ASP A 21 -7.59 9.97 -8.51
C ASP A 21 -6.32 10.82 -8.26
N THR A 22 -6.37 11.77 -7.33
CA THR A 22 -5.21 12.60 -6.95
C THR A 22 -4.17 11.77 -6.21
N VAL A 23 -4.60 10.92 -5.27
CA VAL A 23 -3.71 9.97 -4.60
C VAL A 23 -3.07 9.01 -5.60
N ILE A 24 -3.86 8.45 -6.53
CA ILE A 24 -3.37 7.54 -7.56
C ILE A 24 -2.35 8.24 -8.47
N ALA A 25 -2.63 9.47 -8.90
CA ALA A 25 -1.72 10.26 -9.73
C ALA A 25 -0.40 10.57 -9.01
N ASN A 26 -0.45 10.96 -7.73
CA ASN A 26 0.76 11.21 -6.94
C ASN A 26 1.60 9.95 -6.75
N LEU A 27 0.97 8.80 -6.48
CA LEU A 27 1.67 7.53 -6.38
C LEU A 27 2.31 7.14 -7.72
N HIS A 28 1.65 7.38 -8.85
CA HIS A 28 2.23 7.17 -10.17
C HIS A 28 3.50 8.01 -10.36
N LEU A 29 3.45 9.30 -10.05
CA LEU A 29 4.60 10.21 -10.17
C LEU A 29 5.78 9.78 -9.28
N LYS A 30 5.50 9.33 -8.05
CA LYS A 30 6.55 8.93 -7.09
C LYS A 30 7.18 7.58 -7.40
N THR A 31 6.40 6.64 -7.94
CA THR A 31 6.84 5.24 -8.10
C THR A 31 7.09 4.85 -9.55
N ASN A 32 6.75 5.72 -10.51
CA ASN A 32 6.70 5.42 -11.94
C ASN A 32 5.88 4.15 -12.28
N THR A 33 4.93 3.79 -11.40
CA THR A 33 4.06 2.63 -11.60
C THR A 33 2.79 3.04 -12.34
N PRO A 34 2.33 2.32 -13.37
CA PRO A 34 1.09 2.66 -14.07
C PRO A 34 -0.11 2.77 -13.12
N GLN A 35 -0.96 3.78 -13.32
CA GLN A 35 -2.12 4.04 -12.43
C GLN A 35 -3.05 2.83 -12.29
N ARG A 36 -3.32 2.11 -13.39
CA ARG A 36 -4.11 0.88 -13.36
C ARG A 36 -3.52 -0.18 -12.42
N THR A 37 -2.19 -0.30 -12.42
CA THR A 37 -1.48 -1.23 -11.54
C THR A 37 -1.59 -0.80 -10.08
N ILE A 38 -1.47 0.49 -9.79
CA ILE A 38 -1.66 1.05 -8.44
C ILE A 38 -3.08 0.77 -7.94
N ILE A 39 -4.10 0.99 -8.79
CA ILE A 39 -5.51 0.71 -8.44
C ILE A 39 -5.68 -0.76 -8.06
N ASN A 40 -5.10 -1.69 -8.81
CA ASN A 40 -5.16 -3.11 -8.49
C ASN A 40 -4.47 -3.40 -7.15
N TRP A 41 -3.31 -2.79 -6.88
CA TRP A 41 -2.60 -3.01 -5.62
C TRP A 41 -3.38 -2.54 -4.40
N LEU A 42 -4.08 -1.42 -4.52
CA LEU A 42 -4.88 -0.84 -3.44
C LEU A 42 -6.19 -1.59 -3.21
N LYS A 43 -6.72 -2.29 -4.21
CA LYS A 43 -7.99 -3.04 -4.12
C LYS A 43 -7.80 -4.49 -3.64
N ASP A 44 -6.76 -5.18 -4.09
CA ASP A 44 -6.72 -6.65 -4.04
C ASP A 44 -5.72 -7.25 -3.02
N SER A 45 -5.55 -6.65 -1.83
CA SER A 45 -4.61 -7.16 -0.81
C SER A 45 -3.25 -7.58 -1.40
N SER A 46 -2.77 -6.79 -2.37
CA SER A 46 -1.67 -7.18 -3.22
C SER A 46 -0.38 -7.27 -2.43
N ASP A 47 0.48 -8.25 -2.78
CA ASP A 47 1.84 -8.36 -2.25
C ASP A 47 2.64 -7.06 -2.34
N ARG A 48 2.27 -6.15 -3.25
CA ARG A 48 2.94 -4.86 -3.41
C ARG A 48 2.78 -3.92 -2.22
N LEU A 49 1.77 -4.11 -1.38
CA LEU A 49 1.67 -3.42 -0.09
C LEU A 49 2.76 -3.86 0.89
N THR A 50 3.44 -4.98 0.66
CA THR A 50 4.61 -5.40 1.46
C THR A 50 5.90 -4.70 1.03
N HIS A 51 5.94 -4.09 -0.17
CA HIS A 51 7.14 -3.46 -0.69
C HIS A 51 7.37 -2.10 -0.03
N TYR A 52 8.48 -1.98 0.70
CA TYR A 52 8.81 -0.77 1.47
C TYR A 52 8.81 0.52 0.64
N SER A 53 9.28 0.49 -0.61
CA SER A 53 9.27 1.66 -1.50
C SER A 53 7.85 2.18 -1.80
N PHE A 54 6.88 1.28 -1.94
CA PHE A 54 5.48 1.65 -2.17
C PHE A 54 4.85 2.19 -0.87
N LEU A 55 5.17 1.57 0.27
CA LEU A 55 4.74 2.06 1.59
C LEU A 55 5.28 3.46 1.91
N ILE A 56 6.52 3.76 1.52
CA ILE A 56 7.10 5.10 1.67
C ILE A 56 6.38 6.10 0.77
N ALA A 57 6.10 5.76 -0.48
CA ALA A 57 5.33 6.64 -1.35
C ALA A 57 3.93 6.92 -0.78
N LEU A 58 3.26 5.91 -0.21
CA LEU A 58 2.00 6.10 0.51
C LEU A 58 2.14 7.02 1.73
N SER A 59 3.19 6.82 2.54
CA SER A 59 3.50 7.67 3.69
C SER A 59 3.65 9.14 3.30
N GLU A 60 4.37 9.42 2.21
CA GLU A 60 4.57 10.76 1.70
C GLU A 60 3.28 11.39 1.16
N VAL A 61 2.45 10.63 0.44
CA VAL A 61 1.18 11.12 -0.10
C VAL A 61 0.17 11.45 0.99
N PHE A 62 0.09 10.60 2.03
CA PHE A 62 -0.85 10.81 3.13
C PHE A 62 -0.30 11.70 4.25
N ASN A 63 1.00 12.01 4.23
CA ASN A 63 1.72 12.67 5.31
C ASN A 63 1.46 11.99 6.67
N LEU A 64 1.54 10.66 6.67
CA LEU A 64 1.32 9.81 7.83
C LEU A 64 2.40 8.74 7.87
N PRO A 65 2.82 8.28 9.06
CA PRO A 65 3.78 7.19 9.16
C PRO A 65 3.14 5.87 8.69
N VAL A 66 3.96 4.95 8.16
CA VAL A 66 3.51 3.71 7.51
C VAL A 66 2.59 2.88 8.41
N GLU A 67 2.89 2.76 9.70
CA GLU A 67 2.07 2.01 10.66
C GLU A 67 0.65 2.56 10.87
N LYS A 68 0.42 3.82 10.49
CA LYS A 68 -0.93 4.44 10.48
C LYS A 68 -1.66 4.20 9.17
N LEU A 69 -1.01 3.60 8.17
CA LEU A 69 -1.58 3.37 6.85
C LEU A 69 -2.02 1.92 6.61
N ILE A 70 -1.36 0.97 7.27
CA ILE A 70 -1.51 -0.46 6.97
C ILE A 70 -1.81 -1.29 8.22
N ASP A 71 -2.43 -2.44 7.99
CA ASP A 71 -2.49 -3.56 8.93
C ASP A 71 -1.52 -4.65 8.49
N ILE A 72 -0.82 -5.25 9.44
CA ILE A 72 0.13 -6.34 9.21
C ILE A 72 -0.45 -7.61 9.82
N HIS A 73 -0.72 -8.60 8.99
CA HIS A 73 -1.20 -9.91 9.37
C HIS A 73 -0.04 -10.91 9.30
N ARG A 74 0.10 -11.75 10.32
CA ARG A 74 1.13 -12.78 10.39
C ARG A 74 0.47 -14.13 10.62
N SER A 75 0.69 -15.08 9.71
CA SER A 75 0.11 -16.43 9.73
C SER A 75 1.19 -17.50 9.69
#